data_AF-A0A348VRR4-F1
#
_entry.id   AF-A0A348VRR4-F1
#
_cell.length_a   1.000
_cell.length_b   1.000
_cell.length_c   1.000
_cell.angle_alpha   90.00
_cell.angle_beta   90.00
_cell.angle_gamma   90.00
#
_symmetry.space_group_name_H-M   'P 1'
#
loop_
_entity.id
_entity.type
_entity.pdbx_description
1 polymer ?
#
loop_
_entity_poly.entity_id
_entity_poly.type
_entity_poly.pdbx_seq_one_letter_code
_entity_poly.pdbx_strand_id
1 'polypeptide(L)'
;MKIDITTLSEDELIDLHRRIIERLRFLSQTRAHHKMLEFKVGDRVSFRPDDRPALAGVLIKYNKKTVTVLADNGERWNVSPG
;
A
#
# COMPACT_ATOMS: atom_id res chain seq x y z
N MET A 1 21.49 -0.53 16.88
CA MET A 1 20.96 -1.15 18.12
C MET A 1 20.84 -2.64 17.88
N LYS A 2 21.46 -3.48 18.71
CA LYS A 2 21.25 -4.94 18.66
C LYS A 2 20.07 -5.28 19.57
N ILE A 3 19.13 -6.07 19.06
CA ILE A 3 18.07 -6.69 19.87
C ILE A 3 18.60 -8.08 20.20
N ASP A 4 18.84 -8.36 21.47
CA ASP A 4 19.27 -9.69 21.93
C ASP A 4 18.06 -10.55 22.26
N ILE A 5 17.77 -11.52 21.40
CA ILE A 5 16.62 -12.42 21.53
C ILE A 5 16.95 -13.67 22.35
N THR A 6 18.21 -13.90 22.71
CA THR A 6 18.64 -15.11 23.42
C THR A 6 18.19 -15.14 24.88
N THR A 7 17.77 -13.99 25.40
CA THR A 7 17.27 -13.83 26.77
C THR A 7 15.77 -14.11 26.89
N LEU A 8 15.08 -14.33 25.77
CA LEU A 8 13.62 -14.49 25.71
C LEU A 8 13.23 -15.97 25.74
N SER A 9 12.19 -16.28 26.52
CA SER A 9 11.47 -17.55 26.46
C SER A 9 10.69 -17.71 25.15
N GLU A 10 10.20 -18.91 24.87
CA GLU A 10 9.42 -19.19 23.66
C GLU A 10 8.14 -18.33 23.57
N ASP A 11 7.40 -18.17 24.68
CA ASP A 11 6.20 -17.34 24.72
C ASP A 11 6.51 -15.86 24.45
N GLU A 12 7.62 -15.37 24.98
CA GLU A 12 8.08 -13.99 24.74
C GLU A 12 8.53 -13.78 23.28
N LEU A 13 9.15 -14.79 22.67
CA LEU A 13 9.49 -14.76 21.24
C LEU A 13 8.24 -14.75 20.36
N ILE A 14 7.21 -15.52 20.72
CA ILE A 14 5.92 -15.53 20.00
C ILE A 14 5.23 -14.16 20.13
N ASP A 15 5.17 -13.58 21.32
CA ASP A 15 4.59 -12.25 21.51
C ASP A 15 5.37 -11.18 20.76
N LEU A 16 6.70 -11.22 20.82
CA LEU A 16 7.57 -10.31 20.07
C LEU A 16 7.33 -10.43 18.57
N HIS A 17 7.22 -11.65 18.04
CA HIS A 17 6.94 -11.89 16.63
C HIS A 17 5.60 -11.25 16.21
N ARG A 18 4.53 -11.46 16.99
CA ARG A 18 3.22 -10.85 16.73
C ARG A 18 3.31 -9.32 16.68
N ARG A 19 3.98 -8.70 17.66
CA ARG A 19 4.16 -7.25 17.73
C ARG A 19 4.98 -6.70 16.55
N ILE A 20 6.01 -7.43 16.12
CA ILE A 20 6.80 -7.08 14.94
C ILE A 20 5.92 -7.09 13.70
N ILE A 21 5.14 -8.16 13.49
CA ILE A 21 4.22 -8.25 12.35
C ILE A 21 3.23 -7.09 12.35
N GLU A 22 2.60 -6.80 13.50
CA GLU A 22 1.67 -5.69 13.63
C GLU A 22 2.33 -4.36 13.32
N ARG A 23 3.54 -4.12 13.82
CA ARG A 23 4.29 -2.89 13.54
C ARG A 23 4.66 -2.76 12.07
N LEU A 24 5.15 -3.82 11.44
CA LEU A 24 5.48 -3.84 10.02
C LEU A 24 4.24 -3.61 9.16
N ARG A 25 3.10 -4.22 9.52
CA ARG A 25 1.82 -4.02 8.85
C ARG A 25 1.35 -2.58 8.96
N PHE A 26 1.47 -1.95 10.13
CA PHE A 26 1.16 -0.54 10.31
C PHE A 26 2.06 0.35 9.45
N LEU A 27 3.38 0.16 9.51
CA LEU A 27 4.34 0.93 8.70
C LEU A 27 4.09 0.79 7.19
N SER A 28 3.73 -0.42 6.74
CA SER A 28 3.35 -0.68 5.36
C SER A 28 2.09 0.11 4.95
N GLN A 29 1.06 0.11 5.81
CA GLN A 29 -0.16 0.89 5.56
C GLN A 29 0.11 2.39 5.52
N THR A 30 0.95 2.91 6.42
CA THR A 30 1.33 4.33 6.42
C THR A 30 2.10 4.72 5.15
N ARG A 31 3.01 3.87 4.66
CA ARG A 31 3.75 4.12 3.41
C ARG A 31 2.82 4.13 2.19
N ALA A 32 1.94 3.15 2.07
CA ALA A 32 0.94 3.11 1.00
C ALA A 32 0.03 4.34 1.05
N HIS A 33 -0.39 4.75 2.25
CA HIS A 33 -1.22 5.94 2.44
C HIS A 33 -0.48 7.24 2.08
N HIS A 34 0.79 7.39 2.45
CA HIS A 34 1.60 8.56 2.04
C HIS A 34 1.73 8.65 0.52
N LYS A 35 2.01 7.54 -0.16
CA LYS A 35 2.02 7.50 -1.63
C LYS A 35 0.66 7.82 -2.24
N MET A 36 -0.45 7.45 -1.59
CA MET A 36 -1.80 7.84 -2.02
C MET A 36 -2.05 9.35 -1.89
N LEU A 37 -1.52 9.99 -0.83
CA LEU A 37 -1.68 11.42 -0.56
C LEU A 37 -0.83 12.32 -1.48
N GLU A 38 0.19 11.78 -2.15
CA GLU A 38 0.95 12.52 -3.17
C GLU A 38 0.10 12.82 -4.40
N PHE A 39 -0.91 11.99 -4.69
CA PHE A 39 -1.90 12.24 -5.73
C PHE A 39 -3.11 12.95 -5.13
N LYS A 40 -3.91 13.61 -5.97
CA LYS A 40 -5.20 14.25 -5.70
C LYS A 40 -6.30 13.69 -6.62
N VAL A 41 -7.56 13.73 -6.18
CA VAL A 41 -8.69 13.50 -7.10
C VAL A 41 -8.65 14.57 -8.19
N GLY A 42 -8.74 14.14 -9.45
CA GLY A 42 -8.56 14.98 -10.63
C GLY A 42 -7.16 14.85 -11.27
N ASP A 43 -6.19 14.26 -10.58
CA ASP A 43 -4.85 14.10 -11.13
C ASP A 43 -4.85 13.10 -12.29
N ARG A 44 -4.05 13.45 -13.31
CA ARG A 44 -3.74 12.58 -14.43
C ARG A 44 -2.66 11.58 -14.01
N VAL A 45 -2.96 10.30 -14.12
CA VAL A 45 -2.05 9.22 -13.69
C VAL A 45 -1.88 8.17 -14.78
N SER A 46 -0.75 7.47 -14.76
CA SER A 46 -0.51 6.29 -15.57
C SER A 46 -0.19 5.09 -14.69
N PHE A 47 -0.74 3.93 -15.02
CA PHE A 47 -0.49 2.68 -14.30
C PHE A 47 -0.36 1.53 -15.29
N ARG A 48 0.32 0.45 -14.90
CA ARG A 48 0.50 -0.74 -15.75
C ARG A 48 -0.15 -1.94 -15.07
N PRO A 49 -1.26 -2.47 -15.62
CA PRO A 49 -1.78 -3.77 -15.21
C PRO A 49 -0.80 -4.88 -15.60
N ASP A 50 -0.74 -5.97 -14.85
CA ASP A 50 0.24 -7.05 -15.06
C ASP A 50 0.18 -7.64 -16.49
N ASP A 51 -1.02 -7.79 -17.04
CA ASP A 51 -1.26 -8.42 -18.36
C ASP A 51 -1.56 -7.42 -19.48
N ARG A 52 -1.36 -6.10 -19.25
CA ARG A 52 -1.73 -5.08 -20.24
C ARG A 52 -0.65 -3.99 -20.37
N PRO A 53 -0.60 -3.29 -21.53
CA PRO A 53 0.16 -2.06 -21.66
C PRO A 53 -0.23 -1.04 -20.58
N ALA A 54 0.65 -0.07 -20.35
CA ALA A 54 0.34 1.02 -19.45
C ALA A 54 -0.90 1.78 -19.93
N LEU A 55 -1.80 2.08 -18.99
CA LEU A 55 -3.02 2.85 -19.20
C LEU A 55 -2.86 4.21 -18.52
N ALA A 56 -3.43 5.24 -19.14
CA ALA A 56 -3.57 6.57 -18.56
C ALA A 56 -5.03 6.84 -18.20
N GLY A 57 -5.24 7.69 -17.20
CA GLY A 57 -6.57 8.03 -16.73
C GLY A 57 -6.56 9.11 -15.66
N VAL A 58 -7.74 9.40 -15.12
CA VAL A 58 -7.93 10.40 -14.05
C VAL A 58 -8.26 9.69 -12.75
N LEU A 59 -7.59 10.07 -11.67
CA LEU A 59 -7.93 9.60 -10.33
C LEU A 59 -9.27 10.23 -9.91
N ILE A 60 -10.27 9.40 -9.64
CA ILE A 60 -11.64 9.87 -9.33
C ILE A 60 -12.06 9.63 -7.88
N LYS A 61 -11.36 8.76 -7.13
CA LYS A 61 -11.73 8.42 -5.75
C LYS A 61 -10.58 7.78 -4.96
N TYR A 62 -10.53 8.06 -3.64
CA TYR A 62 -9.73 7.31 -2.67
C TYR A 62 -10.52 6.18 -2.01
N ASN A 63 -9.86 5.05 -1.82
CA ASN A 63 -10.29 3.98 -0.91
C ASN A 63 -9.26 3.81 0.22
N LYS A 64 -9.47 2.84 1.12
CA LYS A 64 -8.55 2.62 2.26
C LYS A 64 -7.14 2.16 1.85
N LYS A 65 -6.99 1.49 0.71
CA LYS A 65 -5.71 0.90 0.24
C LYS A 65 -5.44 1.08 -1.26
N THR A 66 -6.39 1.64 -1.99
CA THR A 66 -6.33 1.77 -3.45
C THR A 66 -6.93 3.10 -3.87
N VAL A 67 -6.61 3.53 -5.08
CA VAL A 67 -7.27 4.65 -5.75
C VAL A 67 -8.13 4.11 -6.89
N THR A 68 -9.26 4.75 -7.15
CA THR A 68 -10.05 4.46 -8.34
C THR A 68 -9.64 5.42 -9.46
N VAL A 69 -9.26 4.87 -10.60
CA VAL A 69 -8.88 5.59 -11.82
C VAL A 69 -9.94 5.33 -12.88
N LEU A 70 -10.43 6.40 -13.53
CA LEU A 70 -11.16 6.30 -14.79
C LEU A 70 -10.14 6.37 -15.92
N ALA A 71 -9.87 5.24 -16.56
CA ALA A 71 -8.97 5.16 -17.70
C ALA A 71 -9.59 5.85 -18.92
N ASP A 72 -8.75 6.28 -19.87
CA ASP A 72 -9.18 6.99 -21.08
C ASP A 72 -10.11 6.17 -21.98
N ASN A 73 -10.01 4.84 -21.89
CA ASN A 73 -10.90 3.91 -22.56
C ASN A 73 -12.28 3.77 -21.86
N GLY A 74 -12.53 4.54 -20.79
CA GLY A 74 -13.77 4.53 -20.02
C GLY A 74 -13.85 3.45 -18.93
N GLU A 75 -12.85 2.56 -18.82
CA GLU A 75 -12.82 1.53 -17.79
C GLU A 75 -12.50 2.13 -16.41
N ARG A 76 -13.06 1.54 -15.34
CA ARG A 76 -12.76 1.92 -13.96
C ARG A 76 -11.84 0.90 -13.33
N TRP A 77 -10.74 1.37 -12.76
CA TRP A 77 -9.70 0.52 -12.18
C TRP A 77 -9.46 0.87 -10.72
N ASN A 78 -9.31 -0.15 -9.87
CA ASN A 78 -8.80 0.02 -8.52
C ASN A 78 -7.31 -0.30 -8.52
N VAL A 79 -6.48 0.72 -8.35
CA VAL A 79 -5.02 0.61 -8.43
C VAL A 79 -4.43 0.83 -7.04
N SER A 80 -3.56 -0.07 -6.59
CA SER A 80 -2.76 0.17 -5.39
C SER A 80 -1.54 0.99 -5.78
N PRO A 81 -1.23 2.12 -5.11
CA PRO A 81 0.12 2.66 -5.17
C PRO A 81 1.02 1.66 -4.45
N GLY A 82 1.95 1.07 -5.19
CA GLY A 82 2.81 -0.02 -4.70
C GLY A 82 3.60 0.30 -3.44
#